data_AF-A0A973U2I0-F1
#
_entry.id   AF-A0A973U2I0-F1
#
_cell.length_a   1.000
_cell.length_b   1.000
_cell.length_c   1.000
_cell.angle_alpha   90.00
_cell.angle_beta   90.00
_cell.angle_gamma   90.00
#
_symmetry.space_group_name_H-M   'P 1'
#
loop_
_entity.id
_entity.type
_entity.pdbx_description
1 polymer ?
#
loop_
_entity_poly.entity_id
_entity_poly.type
_entity_poly.pdbx_seq_one_letter_code
_entity_poly.pdbx_strand_id
1 'polypeptide(L)' 'MATLLLSGCVTARMHSEAELNGVGRQCGLALGELFQDESEKRLLFMIRHGATAEERACVLRWARERHLRLVFVNAAQAS' A
#
# COMPACT_ATOMS: atom_id res chain seq x y z
N MET A 1 -23.21 -22.61 26.99
CA MET A 1 -22.89 -22.31 25.57
C MET A 1 -21.62 -21.45 25.58
N ALA A 2 -20.51 -21.98 25.07
CA ALA A 2 -19.24 -21.26 25.03
C ALA A 2 -19.13 -20.50 23.71
N THR A 3 -19.23 -19.17 23.75
CA THR A 3 -18.99 -18.28 22.63
C THR A 3 -17.49 -18.13 22.43
N LEU A 4 -16.96 -18.76 21.37
CA LEU A 4 -15.59 -18.56 20.90
C LEU A 4 -15.44 -17.13 20.35
N LEU A 5 -15.09 -16.19 21.22
CA LEU A 5 -14.57 -14.88 20.82
C LEU A 5 -13.14 -15.07 20.30
N LEU A 6 -13.00 -15.47 19.03
CA LEU A 6 -11.72 -15.35 18.34
C LEU A 6 -11.43 -13.87 18.10
N SER A 7 -10.86 -13.20 19.10
CA SER A 7 -10.07 -11.98 18.87
C SER A 7 -8.82 -12.38 18.10
N GLY A 8 -8.96 -12.62 16.81
CA GLY A 8 -7.82 -12.76 15.91
C GLY A 8 -7.11 -11.40 15.87
N CYS A 9 -5.94 -11.31 16.50
CA CYS A 9 -5.06 -10.16 16.33
C CYS A 9 -4.73 -10.06 14.83
N VAL A 10 -5.30 -9.06 14.15
CA VAL A 10 -4.91 -8.69 12.79
C VAL A 10 -3.46 -8.21 12.86
N THR A 11 -2.53 -9.12 12.63
CA THR A 11 -1.12 -8.78 12.47
C THR A 11 -0.97 -8.08 11.13
N ALA A 12 -0.35 -6.90 11.11
CA ALA A 12 -0.05 -6.21 9.85
C ALA A 12 0.79 -7.14 8.97
N ARG A 13 0.22 -7.58 7.85
CA ARG A 13 0.87 -8.47 6.91
C ARG A 13 1.75 -7.64 5.98
N MET A 14 3.00 -8.06 5.84
CA MET A 14 3.89 -7.56 4.79
C MET A 14 3.36 -8.08 3.44
N HIS A 15 3.12 -7.17 2.50
CA HIS A 15 2.78 -7.56 1.13
C HIS A 15 4.04 -7.89 0.34
N SER A 16 3.95 -8.95 -0.46
CA SER A 16 5.05 -9.32 -1.35
C SER A 16 5.24 -8.25 -2.43
N GLU A 17 6.47 -8.12 -2.93
CA GLU A 17 6.78 -7.22 -4.03
C GLU A 17 5.92 -7.52 -5.28
N ALA A 18 5.61 -8.80 -5.52
CA ALA A 18 4.71 -9.24 -6.59
C ALA A 18 3.27 -8.72 -6.40
N GLU A 19 2.74 -8.71 -5.17
CA GLU A 19 1.43 -8.12 -4.88
C GLU A 19 1.44 -6.60 -5.09
N LEU A 20 2.46 -5.92 -4.60
CA LEU A 20 2.62 -4.47 -4.72
C LEU A 20 2.74 -4.04 -6.20
N ASN A 21 3.53 -4.76 -6.99
CA ASN A 21 3.65 -4.57 -8.43
C ASN A 21 2.36 -4.92 -9.18
N GLY A 22 1.59 -5.90 -8.67
CA GLY A 22 0.28 -6.26 -9.20
C GLY A 22 -0.72 -5.11 -9.07
N VAL A 23 -0.89 -4.59 -7.86
CA VAL A 23 -1.80 -3.45 -7.61
C VAL A 23 -1.29 -2.17 -8.28
N GLY A 24 0.02 -1.94 -8.28
CA GLY A 24 0.62 -0.79 -8.97
C GLY A 24 0.18 -0.74 -10.42
N ARG A 25 0.38 -1.84 -11.17
CA ARG A 25 -0.04 -1.92 -12.57
C ARG A 25 -1.56 -1.78 -12.76
N GLN A 26 -2.37 -2.36 -11.87
CA GLN A 26 -3.83 -2.20 -11.92
C GLN A 26 -4.27 -0.75 -11.73
N CYS A 27 -3.52 0.01 -10.93
CA CYS A 27 -3.75 1.41 -10.67
C CYS A 27 -3.04 2.36 -11.65
N GLY A 28 -2.41 1.84 -12.72
CA GLY A 28 -1.70 2.66 -13.71
C GLY A 28 -0.30 3.12 -13.28
N LEU A 29 0.25 2.53 -12.21
CA LEU A 29 1.62 2.73 -11.75
C LEU A 29 2.61 1.81 -12.45
N ALA A 30 3.87 2.27 -12.57
CA ALA A 30 5.00 1.47 -12.99
C ALA A 30 5.47 0.51 -11.87
N LEU A 31 6.28 -0.48 -12.27
CA LEU A 31 6.87 -1.44 -11.33
C LEU A 31 7.83 -0.71 -10.38
N GLY A 32 7.76 -1.05 -9.09
CA GLY A 32 8.59 -0.43 -8.05
C GLY A 32 8.09 0.92 -7.52
N GLU A 33 6.98 1.46 -8.02
CA GLU A 33 6.39 2.71 -7.48
C GLU A 33 5.62 2.49 -6.16
N LEU A 34 5.39 1.24 -5.76
CA LEU A 34 4.78 0.86 -4.49
C LEU A 34 5.72 -0.01 -3.66
N PHE A 35 5.96 0.39 -2.42
CA PHE A 35 6.80 -0.36 -1.50
C PHE A 35 6.25 -0.33 -0.06
N GLN A 36 6.60 -1.35 0.72
CA GLN A 36 6.39 -1.38 2.17
C GLN A 36 7.74 -1.48 2.88
N ASP A 37 7.86 -0.81 4.02
CA ASP A 37 9.02 -0.91 4.88
C ASP A 37 8.80 -2.04 5.91
N GLU A 38 9.81 -2.88 6.13
CA GLU A 38 9.74 -3.99 7.09
C GLU A 38 9.60 -3.53 8.54
N SER A 39 10.16 -2.35 8.86
CA SER A 39 10.07 -1.71 10.18
C SER A 39 8.66 -1.19 10.45
N GLU A 40 7.93 -0.82 9.39
CA GLU A 40 6.61 -0.19 9.44
C GLU A 40 5.63 -0.86 8.47
N LYS A 41 5.30 -2.13 8.72
CA LYS A 41 4.43 -2.97 7.85
C LYS A 41 3.04 -2.42 7.55
N ARG A 42 2.62 -1.39 8.28
CA ARG A 42 1.33 -0.70 8.08
C ARG A 42 1.43 0.45 7.09
N LEU A 43 2.63 0.91 6.76
CA LEU A 43 2.85 1.97 5.79
C LEU A 43 2.98 1.36 4.40
N LEU A 44 2.22 1.94 3.46
CA LEU A 44 2.37 1.70 2.05
C LEU A 44 2.90 2.99 1.45
N PHE A 45 4.07 2.96 0.86
CA PHE A 45 4.65 4.12 0.23
C PHE A 45 4.42 4.07 -1.27
N MET A 46 4.02 5.21 -1.82
CA MET A 46 3.89 5.40 -3.25
C MET A 46 4.88 6.46 -3.70
N ILE A 47 5.90 6.04 -4.44
CA ILE A 47 6.92 6.92 -5.01
C ILE A 47 6.56 7.12 -6.48
N ARG A 48 5.95 8.25 -6.78
CA ARG A 48 5.70 8.64 -8.17
C ARG A 48 5.68 10.15 -8.31
N HIS A 49 6.43 10.65 -9.28
CA HIS A 49 6.34 12.04 -9.68
C HIS A 49 5.07 12.26 -10.51
N GLY A 50 4.24 13.22 -10.10
CA GLY A 50 3.07 13.61 -10.89
C GLY A 50 1.95 12.57 -10.95
N ALA A 51 1.83 11.67 -9.98
CA ALA A 51 0.71 10.74 -9.90
C ALA A 51 -0.63 11.50 -9.94
N THR A 52 -1.52 11.07 -10.83
CA THR A 52 -2.85 11.66 -11.02
C THR A 52 -3.75 11.40 -9.80
N ALA A 53 -4.85 12.15 -9.68
CA ALA A 53 -5.81 11.94 -8.62
C ALA A 53 -6.46 10.54 -8.67
N GLU A 54 -6.65 9.99 -9.86
CA GLU A 54 -7.24 8.68 -10.09
C GLU A 54 -6.30 7.54 -9.65
N GLU A 55 -5.03 7.62 -10.01
CA GLU A 55 -3.99 6.66 -9.59
C GLU A 55 -3.87 6.64 -8.05
N ARG A 56 -3.83 7.83 -7.43
CA ARG A 56 -3.83 7.97 -5.96
C ARG A 56 -5.06 7.35 -5.32
N ALA A 57 -6.24 7.62 -5.87
CA ALA A 57 -7.50 7.10 -5.34
C ALA A 57 -7.59 5.58 -5.44
N CYS A 58 -7.05 4.99 -6.53
CA CYS A 58 -6.98 3.55 -6.72
C CYS A 58 -6.13 2.87 -5.63
N VAL A 59 -4.89 3.34 -5.44
CA VAL A 59 -3.99 2.79 -4.42
C VAL A 59 -4.53 3.03 -3.01
N LEU A 60 -5.12 4.20 -2.76
CA LEU A 60 -5.72 4.53 -1.46
C LEU A 60 -6.88 3.59 -1.10
N ARG A 61 -7.69 3.20 -2.09
CA ARG A 61 -8.79 2.26 -1.89
C ARG A 61 -8.24 0.89 -1.51
N TRP A 62 -7.26 0.39 -2.25
CA TRP A 62 -6.61 -0.88 -1.95
C TRP A 62 -5.93 -0.89 -0.57
N ALA A 63 -5.25 0.20 -0.21
CA ALA A 63 -4.62 0.37 1.09
C ALA A 63 -5.66 0.34 2.23
N ARG A 64 -6.78 1.03 2.06
CA ARG A 64 -7.87 1.06 3.06
C ARG A 64 -8.48 -0.32 3.31
N GLU A 65 -8.72 -1.09 2.26
CA GLU A 65 -9.23 -2.47 2.36
C GLU A 65 -8.29 -3.39 3.14
N ARG A 66 -7.00 -3.06 3.20
CA ARG A 66 -5.95 -3.81 3.89
C ARG A 66 -5.48 -3.16 5.18
N HIS A 67 -6.18 -2.12 5.65
CA HIS A 67 -5.83 -1.35 6.85
C HIS A 67 -4.42 -0.75 6.81
N LEU A 68 -3.95 -0.39 5.62
CA LEU A 68 -2.66 0.25 5.39
C LEU A 68 -2.81 1.76 5.34
N ARG A 69 -1.79 2.47 5.78
CA ARG A 69 -1.65 3.93 5.63
C ARG A 69 -0.82 4.21 4.40
N LEU A 70 -1.46 4.81 3.40
CA LEU A 70 -0.78 5.26 2.19
C LEU A 70 -0.03 6.56 2.45
N VAL A 71 1.27 6.56 2.15
CA VAL A 71 2.16 7.71 2.21
C VAL A 71 2.60 8.03 0.79
N PHE A 72 2.31 9.25 0.35
CA PHE A 72 2.75 9.73 -0.96
C PHE A 72 4.12 10.36 -0.81
N VAL A 73 5.12 9.75 -1.43
CA VAL A 73 6.46 10.32 -1.54
C VAL A 73 6.53 10.98 -2.91
N ASN A 74 6.43 12.31 -2.90
CA ASN A 74 6.61 13.07 -4.11
C ASN A 74 8.12 13.10 -4.37
N ALA A 75 8.60 12.25 -5.28
CA ALA A 75 9.99 12.24 -5.68
C ALA A 75 10.28 13.57 -6.38
N ALA A 76 10.85 14.55 -5.66
CA ALA A 76 11.43 15.72 -6.28
C ALA A 76 12.53 15.21 -7.22
N GLN A 77 12.48 15.59 -8.49
CA GLN A 77 13.60 15.32 -9.39
C GLN A 77 14.86 15.88 -8.72
N ALA A 78 15.84 15.03 -8.47
CA ALA A 78 17.18 15.49 -8.14
C ALA A 78 17.70 16.16 -9.42
N SER A 79 17.52 17.48 -9.47
CA SER A 79 18.07 18.38 -10.48
C SER A 79 19.58 18.47 -10.35
#